data_AF-A0A0C9XQ92-F1
#
_entry.id   AF-A0A0C9XQ92-F1
#
_cell.length_a   1.000
_cell.length_b   1.000
_cell.length_c   1.000
_cell.angle_alpha   90.00
_cell.angle_beta   90.00
_cell.angle_gamma   90.00
#
_symmetry.space_group_name_H-M   'P 1'
#
loop_
_entity.id
_entity.type
_entity.pdbx_description
1 polymer ?
#
loop_
_entity_poly.entity_id
_entity_poly.type
_entity_poly.pdbx_seq_one_letter_code
_entity_poly.pdbx_strand_id
1 'polypeptide(L)'
;ALDDLERLVVMWLFELSKMAMSGTAGYKLRQQISKALQRRSEAICNAISCYNMQAAALNPPHPLISWKDIAEYSFLGEFNLLHHCCADVRDNNWAKPAFWQAMVKFFRLQHACEELVRVSVEVHCLWTSIHDEEAHTMKVINELLISDCPLASELKKQHWPQHAINQLHLHHLEEIMHHP
;
A
#
# COMPACT_ATOMS: atom_id res chain seq x y z
N ALA A 1 22.14 24.77 6.62
CA ALA A 1 21.69 24.11 7.86
C ALA A 1 20.25 23.62 7.75
N LEU A 2 19.29 24.49 7.38
CA LEU A 2 17.90 24.07 7.11
C LEU A 2 17.82 23.05 5.97
N ASP A 3 18.41 23.36 4.80
CA ASP A 3 18.42 22.46 3.64
C ASP A 3 19.05 21.09 3.95
N ASP A 4 20.08 21.05 4.80
CA ASP A 4 20.70 19.79 5.23
C ASP A 4 19.77 18.99 6.15
N LEU A 5 19.03 19.66 7.04
CA LEU A 5 18.03 19.03 7.89
C LEU A 5 16.88 18.47 7.04
N GLU A 6 16.34 19.25 6.10
CA GLU A 6 15.29 18.83 5.17
C GLU A 6 15.72 17.62 4.35
N ARG A 7 16.91 17.66 3.74
CA ARG A 7 17.46 16.53 2.98
C ARG A 7 17.54 15.27 3.82
N LEU A 8 18.02 15.37 5.06
CA LEU A 8 18.15 14.22 5.96
C LEU A 8 16.78 13.63 6.36
N VAL A 9 15.79 14.50 6.64
CA VAL A 9 14.42 14.07 6.95
C VAL A 9 13.78 13.36 5.75
N VAL A 10 13.88 13.93 4.54
CA VAL A 10 13.37 13.31 3.32
C VAL A 10 14.02 11.94 3.11
N MET A 11 15.35 11.87 3.21
CA MET A 11 16.06 10.59 3.08
C MET A 11 15.61 9.56 4.12
N TRP A 12 15.34 9.97 5.35
CA TRP A 12 14.83 9.08 6.41
C TRP A 12 13.41 8.57 6.11
N LEU A 13 12.51 9.42 5.62
CA LEU A 13 11.16 9.03 5.20
C LEU A 13 11.18 8.01 4.05
N PHE A 14 12.09 8.19 3.08
CA PHE A 14 12.31 7.19 2.03
C PHE A 14 12.83 5.84 2.56
N GLU A 15 13.53 5.82 3.69
CA GLU A 15 13.94 4.55 4.30
C GLU A 15 12.82 3.87 5.06
N LEU A 16 11.97 4.66 5.72
CA LEU A 16 10.76 4.16 6.38
C LEU A 16 9.82 3.52 5.36
N SER A 17 9.61 4.16 4.19
CA SER A 17 8.77 3.58 3.14
C SER A 17 9.35 2.27 2.58
N LYS A 18 10.68 2.19 2.37
CA LYS A 18 11.36 0.94 2.01
C LYS A 18 11.17 -0.15 3.05
N MET A 19 11.14 0.19 4.34
CA MET A 19 10.87 -0.78 5.40
C MET A 19 9.43 -1.32 5.31
N ALA A 20 8.45 -0.45 5.06
CA ALA A 20 7.05 -0.86 4.89
C ALA A 20 6.86 -1.78 3.66
N MET A 21 7.59 -1.54 2.57
CA MET A 21 7.58 -2.39 1.37
C MET A 21 8.36 -3.72 1.53
N SER A 22 9.19 -3.86 2.57
CA SER A 22 10.11 -4.99 2.74
C SER A 22 9.46 -6.29 3.25
N GLY A 23 8.12 -6.37 3.30
CA GLY A 23 7.38 -7.60 3.63
C GLY A 23 7.78 -8.80 2.76
N THR A 24 8.22 -8.53 1.53
CA THR A 24 8.72 -9.52 0.56
C THR A 24 10.25 -9.64 0.48
N ALA A 25 11.01 -8.84 1.24
CA ALA A 25 12.48 -8.79 1.15
C ALA A 25 13.18 -9.66 2.21
N GLY A 26 14.35 -10.21 1.86
CA GLY A 26 15.14 -11.07 2.76
C GLY A 26 15.63 -10.38 4.04
N TYR A 27 15.82 -11.16 5.10
CA TYR A 27 16.25 -10.70 6.45
C TYR A 27 17.47 -9.77 6.44
N LYS A 28 18.46 -10.07 5.58
CA LYS A 28 19.69 -9.26 5.46
C LYS A 28 19.39 -7.83 4.98
N LEU A 29 18.44 -7.65 4.06
CA LEU A 29 18.05 -6.32 3.56
C LEU A 29 17.36 -5.53 4.67
N ARG A 30 16.44 -6.16 5.41
CA ARG A 30 15.78 -5.54 6.58
C ARG A 30 16.80 -5.04 7.60
N GLN A 31 17.82 -5.85 7.91
CA GLN A 31 18.88 -5.44 8.84
C GLN A 31 19.68 -4.23 8.34
N GLN A 32 19.95 -4.14 7.03
CA GLN A 32 20.62 -2.97 6.46
C GLN A 32 19.74 -1.72 6.54
N ILE A 33 18.45 -1.84 6.22
CA ILE A 33 17.48 -0.74 6.35
C ILE A 33 17.40 -0.26 7.80
N SER A 34 17.30 -1.16 8.78
CA SER A 34 17.30 -0.79 10.20
C SER A 34 18.57 -0.04 10.62
N LYS A 35 19.74 -0.51 10.21
CA LYS A 35 21.02 0.17 10.50
C LYS A 35 21.09 1.53 9.82
N ALA A 36 20.54 1.67 8.62
CA ALA A 36 20.51 2.93 7.88
C ALA A 36 19.57 3.94 8.55
N LEU A 37 18.40 3.49 9.00
CA LEU A 37 17.43 4.29 9.77
C LEU A 37 18.04 4.84 11.06
N GLN A 38 18.75 4.00 11.82
CA GLN A 38 19.42 4.41 13.05
C GLN A 38 20.44 5.52 12.79
N ARG A 39 21.34 5.32 11.82
CA ARG A 39 22.35 6.32 11.45
C ARG A 39 21.72 7.63 10.98
N ARG A 40 20.61 7.57 10.24
CA ARG A 40 19.90 8.78 9.80
C ARG A 40 19.21 9.49 10.96
N SER A 41 18.65 8.76 11.92
CA SER A 41 18.08 9.37 13.12
C SER A 41 19.13 10.14 13.92
N GLU A 42 20.31 9.55 14.12
CA GLU A 42 21.44 10.23 14.77
C GLU A 42 21.88 11.49 13.98
N ALA A 43 21.99 11.38 12.64
CA ALA A 43 22.35 12.50 11.78
C ALA A 43 21.32 13.65 11.84
N ILE A 44 20.02 13.32 11.85
CA ILE A 44 18.94 14.31 11.99
C ILE A 44 19.03 14.99 13.36
N CYS A 45 19.23 14.26 14.46
CA CYS A 45 19.40 14.87 15.79
C CYS A 45 20.56 15.89 15.83
N ASN A 46 21.68 15.55 15.18
CA ASN A 46 22.81 16.47 15.06
C ASN A 46 22.48 17.69 14.19
N ALA A 47 21.78 17.48 13.07
CA ALA A 47 21.34 18.56 12.19
C ALA A 47 20.34 19.50 12.87
N ILE A 48 19.41 18.98 13.67
CA ILE A 48 18.49 19.77 14.52
C ILE A 48 19.30 20.66 15.47
N SER A 49 20.30 20.09 16.14
CA SER A 49 21.13 20.83 17.10
C SER A 49 21.89 21.98 16.41
N CYS A 50 22.47 21.71 15.24
CA CYS A 50 23.15 22.71 14.42
C CYS A 50 22.19 23.81 13.93
N TYR A 51 21.02 23.43 13.42
CA TYR A 51 19.97 24.36 13.00
C TYR A 51 19.53 25.24 14.17
N ASN A 52 19.20 24.67 15.33
CA ASN A 52 18.72 25.40 16.50
C ASN A 52 19.75 26.41 17.01
N MET A 53 21.04 26.05 17.00
CA MET A 53 22.13 26.95 17.35
C MET A 53 22.19 28.16 16.41
N GLN A 54 22.06 27.94 15.11
CA GLN A 54 22.08 29.03 14.12
C GLN A 54 20.79 29.88 14.16
N ALA A 55 19.63 29.23 14.30
CA ALA A 55 18.33 29.88 14.39
C ALA A 55 18.24 30.87 15.57
N ALA A 56 18.83 30.51 16.71
CA ALA A 56 18.90 31.37 17.89
C ALA A 56 19.84 32.58 17.71
N ALA A 57 20.82 32.49 16.80
CA ALA A 57 21.78 33.57 16.53
C ALA A 57 21.27 34.60 15.49
N LEU A 58 20.13 34.35 14.85
CA LEU A 58 19.50 35.27 13.89
C LEU A 58 18.79 36.43 14.61
N ASN A 59 18.61 37.55 13.89
CA ASN A 59 17.84 38.70 14.35
C ASN A 59 16.74 39.04 13.32
N PRO A 60 15.46 38.75 13.60
CA PRO A 60 14.93 38.12 14.81
C PRO A 60 15.29 36.61 14.90
N PRO A 61 15.30 36.02 16.11
CA PRO A 61 15.53 34.58 16.28
C PRO A 61 14.45 33.78 15.56
N HIS A 62 14.86 32.73 14.86
CA HIS A 62 13.93 31.84 14.17
C HIS A 62 13.44 30.71 15.10
N PRO A 63 12.20 30.19 14.94
CA PRO A 63 11.70 29.08 15.75
C PRO A 63 12.62 27.85 15.74
N LEU A 64 12.80 27.28 16.93
CA LEU A 64 13.54 26.03 17.15
C LEU A 64 12.71 24.83 16.69
N ILE A 65 13.39 23.80 16.21
CA ILE A 65 12.79 22.53 15.77
C ILE A 65 13.16 21.44 16.78
N SER A 66 12.19 20.61 17.16
CA SER A 66 12.41 19.41 17.95
C SER A 66 12.21 18.15 17.11
N TRP A 67 12.73 17.01 17.59
CA TRP A 67 12.44 15.71 16.96
C TRP A 67 10.95 15.41 16.91
N LYS A 68 10.19 15.85 17.93
CA LYS A 68 8.74 15.67 17.98
C LYS A 68 8.05 16.37 16.81
N ASP A 69 8.48 17.58 16.48
CA ASP A 69 7.92 18.34 15.35
C ASP A 69 8.18 17.61 14.02
N ILE A 70 9.38 17.08 13.82
CA ILE A 70 9.71 16.29 12.62
C ILE A 70 8.84 15.03 12.54
N ALA A 71 8.68 14.31 13.67
CA ALA A 71 7.86 13.11 13.72
C ALA A 71 6.37 13.42 13.44
N GLU A 72 5.86 14.52 13.98
CA GLU A 72 4.47 14.97 13.83
C GLU A 72 4.12 15.32 12.37
N TYR A 73 5.06 15.92 11.64
CA TYR A 73 4.88 16.29 10.22
C TYR A 73 5.48 15.30 9.22
N SER A 74 5.96 14.14 9.68
CA SER A 74 6.57 13.11 8.83
C SER A 74 5.68 12.67 7.66
N PHE A 75 4.36 12.65 7.85
CA PHE A 75 3.38 12.31 6.81
C PHE A 75 3.39 13.29 5.62
N LEU A 76 3.83 14.55 5.82
CA LEU A 76 3.93 15.52 4.72
C LEU A 76 5.05 15.17 3.74
N GLY A 77 6.07 14.42 4.16
CA GLY A 77 7.12 14.00 3.24
C GLY A 77 6.72 12.85 2.32
N GLU A 78 5.48 12.34 2.41
CA GLU A 78 4.87 11.53 1.34
C GLU A 78 4.60 12.38 0.07
N PHE A 79 4.55 13.71 0.21
CA PHE A 79 4.29 14.65 -0.88
C PHE A 79 5.59 15.29 -1.37
N ASN A 80 6.32 14.59 -2.23
CA ASN A 80 7.52 15.14 -2.90
C ASN A 80 7.25 16.46 -3.65
N LEU A 81 5.98 16.73 -4.02
CA LEU A 81 5.58 17.98 -4.66
C LEU A 81 5.73 19.20 -3.72
N LEU A 82 5.55 19.03 -2.41
CA LEU A 82 5.66 20.12 -1.43
C LEU A 82 7.09 20.63 -1.30
N HIS A 83 8.09 19.78 -1.57
CA HIS A 83 9.50 20.16 -1.57
C HIS A 83 9.80 21.30 -2.56
N HIS A 84 9.14 21.31 -3.73
CA HIS A 84 9.37 22.35 -4.75
C HIS A 84 8.65 23.67 -4.47
N CYS A 85 7.65 23.66 -3.59
CA CYS A 85 6.83 24.85 -3.33
C CYS A 85 7.47 25.80 -2.30
N CYS A 86 8.43 25.35 -1.48
CA CYS A 86 9.11 26.11 -0.40
C CYS A 86 8.17 26.97 0.47
N ALA A 87 6.87 26.63 0.50
CA ALA A 87 5.84 27.39 1.18
C ALA A 87 5.54 26.73 2.53
N ASP A 88 5.39 27.54 3.57
CA ASP A 88 4.93 27.04 4.85
C ASP A 88 3.46 26.61 4.73
N VAL A 89 3.23 25.30 4.81
CA VAL A 89 1.88 24.72 4.70
C VAL A 89 1.24 24.45 6.05
N ARG A 90 1.94 24.67 7.18
CA ARG A 90 1.48 24.28 8.52
C ARG A 90 0.17 24.96 8.94
N ASP A 91 -0.09 26.15 8.41
CA ASP A 91 -1.32 26.89 8.67
C ASP A 91 -2.54 26.30 7.93
N ASN A 92 -2.30 25.52 6.88
CA ASN A 92 -3.38 24.87 6.15
C ASN A 92 -4.02 23.77 6.98
N ASN A 93 -5.35 23.71 6.98
CA ASN A 93 -6.08 22.70 7.75
C ASN A 93 -5.72 21.27 7.32
N TRP A 94 -5.46 21.01 6.04
CA TRP A 94 -5.09 19.66 5.58
C TRP A 94 -3.69 19.21 6.07
N ALA A 95 -2.80 20.16 6.39
CA ALA A 95 -1.45 19.87 6.88
C ALA A 95 -1.37 19.69 8.40
N LYS A 96 -2.47 19.92 9.13
CA LYS A 96 -2.51 19.66 10.57
C LYS A 96 -2.74 18.16 10.82
N PRO A 97 -1.96 17.52 11.69
CA PRO A 97 -2.01 16.07 11.91
C PRO A 97 -3.41 15.54 12.25
N ALA A 98 -4.17 16.24 13.08
CA ALA A 98 -5.51 15.82 13.48
C ALA A 98 -6.49 15.77 12.29
N PHE A 99 -6.47 16.80 11.43
CA PHE A 99 -7.31 16.85 10.24
C PHE A 99 -6.85 15.83 9.19
N TRP A 100 -5.54 15.64 9.04
CA TRP A 100 -5.01 14.60 8.16
C TRP A 100 -5.46 13.19 8.59
N GLN A 101 -5.34 12.86 9.87
CA GLN A 101 -5.81 11.58 10.40
C GLN A 101 -7.32 11.39 10.20
N ALA A 102 -8.12 12.44 10.40
CA ALA A 102 -9.55 12.40 10.13
C ALA A 102 -9.85 12.18 8.64
N MET A 103 -9.13 12.88 7.76
CA MET A 103 -9.25 12.76 6.31
C MET A 103 -8.89 11.36 5.81
N VAL A 104 -7.78 10.78 6.29
CA VAL A 104 -7.39 9.40 5.96
C VAL A 104 -8.47 8.41 6.39
N LYS A 105 -9.03 8.56 7.60
CA LYS A 105 -10.14 7.70 8.07
C LYS A 105 -11.40 7.86 7.23
N PHE A 106 -11.76 9.10 6.89
CA PHE A 106 -12.90 9.42 6.06
C PHE A 106 -12.79 8.77 4.67
N PHE A 107 -11.65 8.97 3.99
CA PHE A 107 -11.45 8.38 2.66
C PHE A 107 -11.32 6.86 2.71
N ARG A 108 -10.72 6.29 3.75
CA ARG A 108 -10.73 4.83 3.95
C ARG A 108 -12.15 4.28 4.07
N LEU A 109 -13.02 4.98 4.80
CA LEU A 109 -14.42 4.59 4.93
C LEU A 109 -15.16 4.72 3.59
N GLN A 110 -14.98 5.85 2.90
CA GLN A 110 -15.59 6.08 1.59
C GLN A 110 -15.16 5.00 0.58
N HIS A 111 -13.86 4.74 0.48
CA HIS A 111 -13.33 3.69 -0.39
C HIS A 111 -13.77 2.29 0.06
N ALA A 112 -13.89 2.01 1.36
CA ALA A 112 -14.45 0.73 1.81
C ALA A 112 -15.89 0.54 1.32
N CYS A 113 -16.71 1.59 1.32
CA CYS A 113 -18.06 1.52 0.76
C CYS A 113 -18.05 1.28 -0.76
N GLU A 114 -17.15 1.95 -1.50
CA GLU A 114 -16.96 1.72 -2.93
C GLU A 114 -16.49 0.29 -3.22
N GLU A 115 -15.53 -0.21 -2.44
CA GLU A 115 -15.00 -1.57 -2.57
C GLU A 115 -16.05 -2.63 -2.21
N LEU A 116 -16.98 -2.40 -1.27
CA LEU A 116 -18.09 -3.32 -1.02
C LEU A 116 -18.99 -3.50 -2.25
N VAL A 117 -19.31 -2.41 -2.94
CA VAL A 117 -20.09 -2.46 -4.19
C VAL A 117 -19.30 -3.20 -5.27
N ARG A 118 -18.01 -2.89 -5.39
CA ARG A 118 -17.13 -3.51 -6.38
C ARG A 118 -16.97 -5.02 -6.17
N VAL A 119 -16.72 -5.45 -4.94
CA VAL A 119 -16.61 -6.87 -4.57
C VAL A 119 -17.90 -7.60 -4.90
N SER A 120 -19.07 -7.00 -4.66
CA SER A 120 -20.35 -7.61 -5.02
C SER A 120 -20.47 -7.89 -6.52
N VAL A 121 -20.04 -6.95 -7.36
CA VAL A 121 -20.02 -7.13 -8.83
C VAL A 121 -18.98 -8.18 -9.23
N GLU A 122 -17.77 -8.10 -8.69
CA GLU A 122 -16.68 -9.03 -9.00
C GLU A 122 -17.01 -10.48 -8.59
N VAL A 123 -17.66 -10.68 -7.43
CA VAL A 123 -18.17 -11.98 -6.97
C VAL A 123 -19.13 -12.58 -7.99
N HIS A 124 -20.08 -11.77 -8.48
CA HIS A 124 -21.03 -12.24 -9.49
C HIS A 124 -20.34 -12.54 -10.83
N CYS A 125 -19.45 -11.66 -11.29
CA CYS A 125 -18.69 -11.88 -12.52
C CYS A 125 -17.84 -13.15 -12.46
N LEU A 126 -17.16 -13.40 -11.33
CA LEU A 126 -16.36 -14.61 -11.15
C LEU A 126 -17.23 -15.87 -11.13
N TRP A 127 -18.36 -15.82 -10.43
CA TRP A 127 -19.32 -16.93 -10.40
C TRP A 127 -19.82 -17.30 -11.79
N THR A 128 -20.26 -16.30 -12.58
CA THR A 128 -20.71 -16.51 -13.96
C THR A 128 -19.57 -17.04 -14.84
N SER A 129 -18.37 -16.47 -14.73
CA SER A 129 -17.21 -16.93 -15.52
C SER A 129 -16.88 -18.39 -15.25
N ILE A 130 -16.91 -18.84 -13.99
CA ILE A 130 -16.66 -20.23 -13.63
C ILE A 130 -17.74 -21.14 -14.23
N HIS A 131 -19.01 -20.74 -14.13
CA HIS A 131 -20.12 -21.54 -14.66
C HIS A 131 -20.08 -21.67 -16.18
N ASP A 132 -19.80 -20.57 -16.89
CA ASP A 132 -19.69 -20.54 -18.34
C ASP A 132 -18.50 -21.38 -18.84
N GLU A 133 -17.35 -21.29 -18.16
CA GLU A 133 -16.16 -22.09 -18.46
C GLU A 133 -16.42 -23.60 -18.28
N GLU A 134 -17.06 -23.99 -17.17
CA GLU A 134 -17.39 -25.38 -16.88
C GLU A 134 -18.39 -25.93 -17.91
N ALA A 135 -19.45 -25.18 -18.22
CA ALA A 135 -20.45 -25.56 -19.20
C ALA A 135 -19.83 -25.71 -20.61
N HIS A 136 -18.96 -24.78 -21.00
CA HIS A 136 -18.25 -24.84 -22.27
C HIS A 136 -17.34 -26.07 -22.33
N THR A 137 -16.54 -26.30 -21.29
CA THR A 137 -15.60 -27.43 -21.25
C THR A 137 -16.34 -28.77 -21.28
N MET A 138 -17.42 -28.92 -20.51
CA MET A 138 -18.24 -30.12 -20.55
C MET A 138 -18.87 -30.36 -21.93
N LYS A 139 -19.35 -29.29 -22.58
CA LYS A 139 -19.88 -29.39 -23.95
C LYS A 139 -18.81 -29.91 -24.92
N VAL A 140 -17.60 -29.34 -24.90
CA VAL A 140 -16.49 -29.77 -25.75
C VAL A 140 -16.09 -31.23 -25.47
N ILE A 141 -16.03 -31.64 -24.20
CA ILE A 141 -15.76 -33.04 -23.83
C ILE A 141 -16.84 -33.96 -24.42
N ASN A 142 -18.12 -33.61 -24.30
CA ASN A 142 -19.22 -34.42 -24.81
C ASN A 142 -19.20 -34.55 -26.34
N GLU A 143 -18.86 -33.48 -27.05
CA GLU A 143 -18.68 -33.50 -28.51
C GLU A 143 -17.49 -34.40 -28.90
N LEU A 144 -16.37 -34.28 -28.18
CA LEU A 144 -15.18 -35.09 -28.41
C LEU A 144 -15.37 -36.57 -28.05
N LEU A 145 -16.22 -36.92 -27.09
CA LEU A 145 -16.53 -38.33 -26.79
C LEU A 145 -17.13 -39.07 -28.00
N ILE A 146 -17.81 -38.35 -28.88
CA ILE A 146 -18.41 -38.90 -30.11
C ILE A 146 -17.37 -38.99 -31.25
N SER A 147 -16.48 -38.00 -31.37
CA SER A 147 -15.51 -37.91 -32.48
C SER A 147 -14.13 -38.50 -32.20
N ASP A 148 -13.59 -38.28 -31.00
CA ASP A 148 -12.22 -38.63 -30.58
C ASP A 148 -12.15 -38.85 -29.05
N CYS A 149 -12.48 -40.07 -28.63
CA CYS A 149 -12.52 -40.47 -27.22
C CYS A 149 -11.17 -40.34 -26.47
N PRO A 150 -10.01 -40.68 -27.06
CA PRO A 150 -8.71 -40.42 -26.46
C PRO A 150 -8.48 -38.93 -26.14
N LEU A 151 -8.81 -38.02 -27.07
CA LEU A 151 -8.64 -36.58 -26.85
C LEU A 151 -9.59 -36.06 -25.75
N ALA A 152 -10.84 -36.51 -25.73
CA ALA A 152 -11.79 -36.19 -24.67
C ALA A 152 -11.28 -36.59 -23.27
N SER A 153 -10.64 -37.77 -23.19
CA SER A 153 -10.09 -38.29 -21.93
C SER A 153 -8.92 -37.45 -21.42
N GLU A 154 -8.02 -37.03 -22.30
CA GLU A 154 -6.89 -36.16 -21.93
C GLU A 154 -7.36 -34.75 -21.55
N LEU A 155 -8.31 -34.17 -22.29
CA LEU A 155 -8.86 -32.84 -21.98
C LEU A 155 -9.54 -32.84 -20.59
N LYS A 156 -10.32 -33.89 -20.27
CA LYS A 156 -10.92 -34.05 -18.94
C LYS A 156 -9.87 -34.14 -17.84
N LYS A 157 -8.78 -34.88 -18.07
CA LYS A 157 -7.68 -35.01 -17.11
C LYS A 157 -6.96 -33.69 -16.88
N GLN A 158 -6.73 -32.90 -17.93
CA GLN A 158 -6.09 -31.59 -17.84
C GLN A 158 -6.97 -30.53 -17.17
N HIS A 159 -8.28 -30.59 -17.37
CA HIS A 159 -9.23 -29.66 -16.74
C HIS A 159 -9.48 -29.94 -15.26
N TRP A 160 -9.29 -31.18 -14.80
CA TRP A 160 -9.59 -31.60 -13.43
C TRP A 160 -9.00 -30.71 -12.31
N PRO A 161 -7.72 -30.27 -12.36
CA PRO A 161 -7.18 -29.39 -11.34
C PRO A 161 -7.90 -28.04 -11.28
N GLN A 162 -8.23 -27.45 -12.43
CA GLN A 162 -8.96 -26.19 -12.50
C GLN A 162 -10.37 -26.34 -11.94
N HIS A 163 -11.07 -27.44 -12.29
CA HIS A 163 -12.36 -27.76 -11.72
C HIS A 163 -12.32 -27.84 -10.19
N ALA A 164 -11.35 -28.54 -9.62
CA ALA A 164 -11.20 -28.66 -8.16
C ALA A 164 -10.96 -27.30 -7.48
N ILE A 165 -10.18 -26.42 -8.10
CA ILE A 165 -9.94 -25.05 -7.63
C ILE A 165 -11.22 -24.21 -7.73
N ASN A 166 -11.93 -24.31 -8.85
CA ASN A 166 -13.20 -23.61 -9.07
C ASN A 166 -14.27 -24.03 -8.04
N GLN A 167 -14.32 -25.31 -7.64
CA GLN A 167 -15.22 -25.75 -6.56
C GLN A 167 -14.90 -25.06 -5.22
N LEU A 168 -13.62 -24.89 -4.88
CA LEU A 168 -13.22 -24.15 -3.69
C LEU A 168 -13.60 -22.67 -3.80
N HIS A 169 -13.39 -22.05 -4.96
CA HIS A 169 -13.80 -20.67 -5.21
C HIS A 169 -15.29 -20.48 -5.05
N LEU A 170 -16.11 -21.35 -5.64
CA LEU A 170 -17.57 -21.29 -5.51
C LEU A 170 -18.00 -21.37 -4.04
N HIS A 171 -17.41 -22.25 -3.25
CA HIS A 171 -17.69 -22.34 -1.81
C HIS A 171 -17.39 -21.03 -1.06
N HIS A 172 -16.23 -20.42 -1.30
CA HIS A 172 -15.91 -19.12 -0.67
C HIS A 172 -16.81 -17.99 -1.18
N LEU A 173 -17.20 -17.99 -2.47
CA LEU A 173 -18.13 -17.00 -3.01
C LEU A 173 -19.51 -17.13 -2.35
N GLU A 174 -19.97 -18.35 -2.09
CA GLU A 174 -21.20 -18.58 -1.33
C GLU A 174 -21.10 -17.98 0.08
N GLU A 175 -20.00 -18.22 0.82
CA GLU A 175 -19.81 -17.63 2.14
C GLU A 175 -19.88 -16.09 2.12
N ILE A 176 -19.25 -15.46 1.13
CA ILE A 176 -19.27 -14.00 0.95
C ILE A 176 -20.70 -13.51 0.66
N MET A 177 -21.47 -14.23 -0.16
CA MET A 177 -22.86 -13.87 -0.47
C MET A 177 -23.81 -14.02 0.73
N HIS A 178 -23.52 -14.93 1.67
CA HIS A 178 -24.33 -15.13 2.88
C HIS A 178 -23.99 -14.13 4.01
N HIS A 179 -22.86 -13.45 3.92
CA HIS A 179 -22.38 -12.45 4.87
C HIS A 179 -22.05 -11.11 4.19
N PRO A 180 -23.08 -10.35 3.76
CA PRO A 180 -22.89 -9.02 3.17
C PRO A 180 -22.30 -8.00 4.15
#